data_AF-A0A956DP50-F1
#
_entry.id   AF-A0A956DP50-F1
#
_cell.length_a   1.000
_cell.length_b   1.000
_cell.length_c   1.000
_cell.angle_alpha   90.00
_cell.angle_beta   90.00
_cell.angle_gamma   90.00
#
_symmetry.space_group_name_H-M   'P 1'
#
loop_
_entity.id
_entity.type
_entity.pdbx_description
1 polymer ?
#
loop_
_entity_poly.entity_id
_entity_poly.type
_entity_poly.pdbx_seq_one_letter_code
_entity_poly.pdbx_strand_id
1 'polypeptide(L)' 'EEIHTDEYGRVRVQFPWDRYGTMNEESSCWMRVNQGWAGAAFGSLNLPRIGQDVLVAFLDGNPDHPILVGRVFNESSPV' A
#
# COMPACT_ATOMS: atom_id res chain seq x y z
N GLU A 1 -11.30 5.13 -10.04
CA GLU A 1 -11.62 4.90 -8.61
C GLU A 1 -10.57 5.63 -7.78
N GLU A 2 -10.90 6.18 -6.61
CA GLU A 2 -9.95 6.95 -5.78
C GLU A 2 -9.23 6.06 -4.74
N ILE A 3 -9.90 5.00 -4.29
CA ILE A 3 -9.41 4.01 -3.33
C ILE A 3 -9.70 2.63 -3.91
N HIS A 4 -8.67 1.79 -4.03
CA HIS A 4 -8.82 0.41 -4.48
C HIS A 4 -8.33 -0.53 -3.39
N THR A 5 -9.27 -1.29 -2.81
CA THR A 5 -9.04 -2.13 -1.63
C THR A 5 -9.91 -3.39 -1.68
N ASP A 6 -9.48 -4.42 -0.97
CA ASP A 6 -10.32 -5.59 -0.68
C ASP A 6 -10.97 -5.52 0.71
N GLU A 7 -11.68 -6.59 1.08
CA GLU A 7 -12.40 -6.73 2.37
C GLU A 7 -11.49 -6.63 3.61
N TYR A 8 -10.17 -6.78 3.45
CA TYR A 8 -9.20 -6.73 4.55
C TYR A 8 -8.46 -5.38 4.61
N GLY A 9 -8.82 -4.41 3.79
CA GLY A 9 -8.10 -3.12 3.73
C GLY A 9 -6.72 -3.23 3.08
N ARG A 10 -6.47 -4.28 2.28
CA ARG A 10 -5.22 -4.43 1.55
C ARG A 10 -5.24 -3.57 0.30
N VAL A 11 -4.06 -3.15 -0.14
CA VAL A 11 -3.90 -2.35 -1.37
C VAL A 11 -2.92 -3.02 -2.32
N ARG A 12 -2.93 -2.56 -3.57
CA ARG A 12 -1.93 -2.90 -4.59
C ARG A 12 -1.08 -1.69 -4.88
N VAL A 13 0.19 -1.92 -5.20
CA VAL A 13 1.17 -0.88 -5.54
C VAL A 13 1.87 -1.22 -6.85
N GLN A 14 2.40 -0.19 -7.52
CA GLN A 14 3.37 -0.34 -8.59
C GLN A 14 4.75 -0.03 -8.00
N PHE A 15 5.71 -0.95 -8.10
CA PHE A 15 7.07 -0.65 -7.70
C PHE A 15 7.80 0.15 -8.77
N PRO A 16 8.67 1.13 -8.41
CA PRO A 16 9.43 1.91 -9.40
C PRO A 16 10.35 1.07 -10.30
N TRP A 17 10.76 -0.10 -9.82
CA TRP A 17 11.61 -1.04 -10.56
C TRP A 17 10.83 -2.04 -11.42
N ASP A 18 9.50 -2.10 -11.30
CA ASP A 18 8.67 -2.94 -12.17
C ASP A 18 8.46 -2.23 -13.51
N ARG A 19 8.93 -2.90 -14.58
CA ARG A 19 8.91 -2.41 -15.97
C ARG A 19 7.71 -2.90 -16.77
N TYR A 20 6.95 -3.87 -16.25
CA TYR A 20 5.86 -4.53 -16.97
C TYR A 20 4.49 -4.09 -16.47
N GLY A 21 4.40 -3.68 -15.20
CA GLY A 21 3.16 -3.14 -14.65
C GLY A 21 2.72 -1.85 -15.35
N THR A 22 1.41 -1.68 -15.45
CA THR A 22 0.76 -0.57 -16.16
C THR A 22 0.04 0.37 -15.20
N MET A 23 0.47 0.43 -13.93
CA MET A 23 -0.19 1.22 -12.87
C MET A 23 -1.70 0.96 -12.77
N ASN A 24 -2.09 -0.31 -12.89
CA ASN A 24 -3.48 -0.76 -12.81
C ASN A 24 -3.68 -1.76 -11.67
N GLU A 25 -4.87 -2.35 -11.60
CA GLU A 25 -5.18 -3.35 -10.60
C GLU A 25 -4.26 -4.58 -10.67
N GLU A 26 -3.69 -4.95 -11.81
CA GLU A 26 -2.86 -6.17 -11.94
C GLU A 26 -1.38 -5.98 -11.52
N SER A 27 -1.00 -4.78 -11.09
CA SER A 27 0.40 -4.39 -10.84
C SER A 27 1.11 -5.18 -9.73
N SER A 28 0.37 -5.72 -8.75
CA SER A 28 0.96 -6.50 -7.66
C SER A 28 -0.06 -7.35 -6.91
N CYS A 29 0.43 -8.14 -5.95
CA CYS A 29 -0.39 -8.84 -4.98
C CYS A 29 -1.05 -7.87 -3.98
N TRP A 30 -2.07 -8.35 -3.27
CA TRP A 30 -2.68 -7.59 -2.17
C TRP A 30 -1.74 -7.49 -0.96
N MET A 31 -1.38 -6.27 -0.60
CA MET A 31 -0.47 -5.98 0.51
C MET A 31 -1.22 -5.44 1.72
N ARG A 32 -0.90 -5.97 2.90
CA ARG A 32 -1.43 -5.48 4.17
C ARG A 32 -0.89 -4.08 4.45
N VAL A 33 -1.74 -3.23 5.04
CA VAL A 33 -1.43 -1.85 5.37
C VAL A 33 -1.29 -1.72 6.89
N ASN A 34 -0.13 -1.24 7.35
CA ASN A 34 0.04 -0.83 8.73
C ASN A 34 -0.97 0.27 9.11
N GLN A 35 -1.60 0.10 10.26
CA GLN A 35 -2.49 1.10 10.86
C GLN A 35 -1.89 1.57 12.17
N GLY A 36 -2.16 2.83 12.54
CA GLY A 36 -1.72 3.38 13.84
C GLY A 36 -2.31 2.63 15.03
N TRP A 37 -3.51 2.07 14.86
CA TRP A 37 -4.17 1.20 15.83
C TRP A 37 -5.07 0.18 15.13
N ALA A 38 -4.82 -1.11 15.36
CA ALA A 38 -5.61 -2.21 14.80
C ALA A 38 -5.99 -3.21 15.90
N GLY A 39 -7.28 -3.30 16.22
CA GLY A 39 -7.88 -4.26 17.14
C GLY A 39 -8.90 -5.16 16.45
N ALA A 40 -9.47 -6.11 17.20
CA ALA A 40 -10.48 -7.03 16.68
C ALA A 40 -11.80 -6.29 16.40
N ALA A 41 -12.04 -5.94 15.13
CA ALA A 41 -13.19 -5.16 14.66
C ALA A 41 -13.29 -3.72 15.22
N PHE A 42 -12.21 -3.17 15.78
CA PHE A 42 -12.10 -1.77 16.19
C PHE A 42 -10.70 -1.23 15.91
N GLY A 43 -10.56 0.08 15.76
CA GLY A 43 -9.28 0.73 15.56
C GLY A 43 -9.36 1.94 14.65
N SER A 44 -8.20 2.42 14.21
CA SER A 44 -8.08 3.45 13.18
C SER A 44 -7.97 2.79 11.80
N LEU A 45 -8.71 3.30 10.82
CA LEU A 45 -8.57 2.88 9.44
C LEU A 45 -8.25 4.09 8.57
N ASN A 46 -7.04 4.09 8.01
CA ASN A 46 -6.65 5.02 6.96
C ASN A 46 -6.11 4.19 5.80
N LEU A 47 -6.80 4.21 4.66
CA LEU A 47 -6.38 3.49 3.45
C LEU A 47 -5.60 4.38 2.49
N PRO A 48 -4.55 3.88 1.83
CA PRO A 48 -3.86 4.59 0.75
C PRO A 48 -4.82 4.84 -0.42
N ARG A 49 -4.75 6.04 -0.98
CA ARG A 49 -5.44 6.38 -2.23
C ARG A 49 -4.54 6.06 -3.42
N ILE A 50 -5.15 5.83 -4.58
CA ILE A 50 -4.42 5.66 -5.83
C ILE A 50 -3.59 6.92 -6.10
N GLY A 51 -2.30 6.72 -6.43
CA GLY A 51 -1.34 7.79 -6.70
C GLY A 51 -0.56 8.32 -5.48
N GLN A 52 -0.85 7.83 -4.27
CA GLN A 52 -0.05 8.18 -3.08
C GLN A 52 1.20 7.32 -2.96
N ASP A 53 2.31 7.95 -2.55
CA ASP A 53 3.56 7.26 -2.26
C ASP A 53 3.53 6.58 -0.88
N VAL A 54 4.02 5.34 -0.87
CA VAL A 54 3.98 4.47 0.30
C VAL A 54 5.33 3.82 0.54
N LEU A 55 5.61 3.51 1.80
CA LEU A 55 6.78 2.76 2.20
C LEU A 55 6.42 1.28 2.32
N VAL A 56 7.11 0.44 1.55
CA VAL A 56 6.95 -1.01 1.57
C VAL A 56 8.16 -1.63 2.26
N ALA A 57 7.91 -2.44 3.28
CA ALA A 57 8.90 -3.32 3.88
C ALA A 57 8.69 -4.75 3.38
N PHE A 58 9.75 -5.54 3.43
CA PHE A 58 9.75 -6.95 3.04
C PHE A 58 10.03 -7.79 4.29
N LEU A 59 9.08 -8.65 4.67
CA LEU A 59 9.20 -9.48 5.87
C LEU A 59 10.40 -10.42 5.74
N ASP A 60 11.29 -10.41 6.73
CA ASP A 60 12.57 -11.14 6.73
C ASP A 60 13.45 -10.84 5.50
N GLY A 61 13.24 -9.70 4.86
CA GLY A 61 13.91 -9.33 3.61
C GLY A 61 13.43 -10.10 2.37
N ASN A 62 12.34 -10.86 2.47
CA ASN A 62 11.78 -11.62 1.33
C ASN A 62 10.92 -10.71 0.42
N PRO A 63 11.33 -10.48 -0.85
CA PRO A 63 10.58 -9.68 -1.82
C PRO A 63 9.14 -10.17 -2.06
N ASP A 64 8.89 -11.46 -1.86
CA ASP A 64 7.57 -12.07 -2.06
C ASP A 64 6.59 -11.79 -0.91
N HIS A 65 7.09 -11.29 0.23
CA HIS A 65 6.29 -10.99 1.42
C HIS A 65 6.29 -9.48 1.76
N PRO A 66 5.73 -8.63 0.88
CA PRO A 66 5.67 -7.19 1.11
C PRO A 66 4.57 -6.80 2.12
N ILE A 67 4.82 -5.71 2.85
CA ILE A 67 3.86 -5.07 3.75
C ILE A 67 4.04 -3.55 3.70
N LEU A 68 2.94 -2.80 3.63
CA LEU A 68 2.99 -1.35 3.74
C LEU A 68 3.23 -0.95 5.20
N VAL A 69 4.26 -0.13 5.43
CA VAL A 69 4.65 0.33 6.78
C VAL A 69 4.50 1.83 6.98
N GLY A 70 4.27 2.59 5.92
CA GLY A 70 4.16 4.04 6.03
C GLY A 70 3.76 4.74 4.74
N ARG A 71 3.70 6.07 4.83
CA ARG A 71 3.38 6.97 3.74
C ARG A 71 4.31 8.16 3.80
N VAL A 72 4.55 8.77 2.66
CA VAL A 72 5.39 9.95 2.55
C VAL A 72 4.72 11.00 1.67
N PHE A 73 4.95 12.25 2.02
CA PHE A 73 4.66 13.38 1.13
C PHE A 73 5.77 13.47 0.07
N ASN A 74 5.43 13.96 -1.11
CA ASN A 74 6.34 14.18 -2.22
C ASN A 74 5.98 15.47 -2.97
N GLU A 75 6.66 15.82 -4.06
CA GLU A 75 6.36 17.07 -4.77
C GLU A 75 4.94 17.12 -5.36
N SER A 76 4.37 15.96 -5.71
CA SER A 76 3.01 15.84 -6.25
C SER A 76 1.94 15.75 -5.16
N SER A 77 2.35 15.46 -3.91
CA SER A 77 1.50 15.33 -2.73
C SER A 77 2.20 16.04 -1.55
N PRO A 78 2.17 17.38 -1.50
CA PRO A 78 2.75 18.15 -0.40
C PRO A 78 1.88 18.13 0.87
N VAL A 79 2.43 18.63 1.98
CA VAL A 79 1.73 18.84 3.27
C VAL A 79 0.79 20.04 3.20
#